data_AF-A0AAD1DXG9-F1
#
_entry.id   AF-A0AAD1DXG9-F1
#
_cell.length_a   1.000
_cell.length_b   1.000
_cell.length_c   1.000
_cell.angle_alpha   90.00
_cell.angle_beta   90.00
_cell.angle_gamma   90.00
#
_symmetry.space_group_name_H-M   'P 1'
#
loop_
_entity.id
_entity.type
_entity.pdbx_description
1 polymer ?
#
loop_
_entity_poly.entity_id
_entity_poly.type
_entity_poly.pdbx_seq_one_letter_code
_entity_poly.pdbx_strand_id
1 'polypeptide(L)'
;MKNRKNYVLPMIFFVNILFSQVGIGTANPRGALDINKETTNNMGLVLPTNEDPKNMINPKGGNVAIGTIMYDSTLSCVRVYKSSGWSNCLCDQCGPTPGFTLDCTGGAISGTYTSGAMSSGSKTINYTNANGQAYNAVSAASSGVSGLTATAPAGTLANGSGSISLAISGTPSASGMAYFTINIAGQSCGFSVNVNSGVIPRRTILSLGGGIYTPSPTGTTAPTTILQSAANFGPTGTVPSQGFDIKSMGTGSGDLAVNIAIHNPYMIIMTWDYTCNDADAVALKNYLDKGGRAMIFLQQAQPTQALNQIFGAPTVVTPATGTNYIKTIANINHPVLNGPFGDVRGKLVGDDNDDSSSYTNSNLNSSNADILSTKNGLVVGFVHKTYKLFFWGDGGFPLGAVNNTSTGSYPAGVDAAGRPIPKTNFGSGPGAGSTVYNSILYANAVAWLMQ
;
A
#
# COMPACT_ATOMS: atom_id res chain seq x y z
N MET A 1 -123.55 -18.51 29.15
CA MET A 1 -122.19 -18.82 28.63
C MET A 1 -121.52 -17.49 28.25
N LYS A 2 -120.60 -16.97 29.10
CA LYS A 2 -119.14 -16.72 28.86
C LYS A 2 -118.81 -15.88 27.60
N ASN A 3 -117.96 -14.85 27.57
CA ASN A 3 -117.27 -13.97 28.53
C ASN A 3 -116.40 -12.95 27.72
N ARG A 4 -116.20 -11.73 28.26
CA ARG A 4 -115.06 -10.77 28.05
C ARG A 4 -114.95 -10.03 26.70
N LYS A 5 -114.99 -8.68 26.60
CA LYS A 5 -114.25 -7.52 27.18
C LYS A 5 -113.06 -7.03 26.30
N ASN A 6 -113.21 -5.78 25.82
CA ASN A 6 -112.30 -4.62 26.00
C ASN A 6 -111.21 -4.22 24.97
N TYR A 7 -111.38 -2.98 24.46
CA TYR A 7 -110.44 -1.82 24.40
C TYR A 7 -109.47 -1.54 23.22
N VAL A 8 -109.67 -0.34 22.61
CA VAL A 8 -108.74 0.82 22.45
C VAL A 8 -107.99 1.10 21.11
N LEU A 9 -108.25 2.33 20.62
CA LEU A 9 -107.63 3.30 19.66
C LEU A 9 -106.08 3.52 19.80
N PRO A 10 -105.39 4.51 19.15
CA PRO A 10 -105.28 5.05 17.75
C PRO A 10 -103.80 5.47 17.37
N MET A 11 -103.52 6.12 16.20
CA MET A 11 -102.43 7.14 15.90
C MET A 11 -102.09 7.15 14.38
N ILE A 12 -102.09 8.23 13.57
CA ILE A 12 -101.51 9.61 13.59
C ILE A 12 -99.98 9.68 13.36
N PHE A 13 -99.63 10.12 12.13
CA PHE A 13 -98.50 10.97 11.65
C PHE A 13 -97.16 11.03 12.42
N PHE A 14 -96.03 10.87 11.70
CA PHE A 14 -95.00 11.92 11.56
C PHE A 14 -93.95 11.58 10.48
N VAL A 15 -93.66 12.55 9.62
CA VAL A 15 -92.64 12.54 8.56
C VAL A 15 -91.24 12.62 9.17
N ASN A 16 -90.28 11.85 8.65
CA ASN A 16 -88.85 12.16 8.77
C ASN A 16 -88.17 11.98 7.40
N ILE A 17 -87.59 13.07 6.90
CA ILE A 17 -86.68 13.10 5.76
C ILE A 17 -85.34 12.55 6.27
N LEU A 18 -84.90 11.40 5.77
CA LEU A 18 -83.59 10.83 6.07
C LEU A 18 -82.61 11.13 4.93
N PHE A 19 -81.52 11.84 5.23
CA PHE A 19 -80.37 11.92 4.35
C PHE A 19 -79.71 10.54 4.28
N SER A 20 -79.88 9.83 3.16
CA SER A 20 -79.27 8.52 2.94
C SER A 20 -77.80 8.67 2.54
N GLN A 21 -76.91 8.85 3.51
CA GLN A 21 -75.50 8.52 3.33
C GLN A 21 -75.26 7.15 3.96
N VAL A 22 -75.13 6.14 3.09
CA VAL A 22 -74.90 4.75 3.50
C VAL A 22 -73.40 4.55 3.65
N GLY A 23 -72.89 4.68 4.87
CA GLY A 23 -71.57 4.16 5.20
C GLY A 23 -71.63 2.63 5.23
N ILE A 24 -70.80 1.95 4.43
CA ILE A 24 -70.62 0.50 4.58
C ILE A 24 -69.68 0.28 5.77
N GLY A 25 -70.24 -0.06 6.93
CA GLY A 25 -69.49 -0.41 8.14
C GLY A 25 -69.36 0.69 9.21
N THR A 26 -69.93 1.87 8.99
CA THR A 26 -69.99 2.98 9.97
C THR A 26 -71.34 3.69 9.90
N ALA A 27 -71.91 4.04 11.07
CA ALA A 27 -73.14 4.82 11.17
C ALA A 27 -72.91 6.34 10.99
N ASN A 28 -71.64 6.77 11.00
CA ASN A 28 -71.23 8.18 10.96
C ASN A 28 -70.17 8.40 9.87
N PRO A 29 -70.51 8.31 8.57
CA PRO A 29 -69.53 8.47 7.51
C PRO A 29 -68.96 9.89 7.50
N ARG A 30 -67.63 9.99 7.48
CA ARG A 30 -66.91 11.28 7.44
C ARG A 30 -66.78 11.89 6.04
N GLY A 31 -67.28 11.20 5.03
CA GLY A 31 -67.24 11.61 3.63
C GLY A 31 -68.15 10.74 2.74
N ALA A 32 -68.17 11.02 1.44
CA ALA A 32 -69.03 10.32 0.48
C ALA A 32 -68.73 8.81 0.33
N LEU A 33 -67.54 8.37 0.74
CA LEU A 33 -67.14 6.97 0.88
C LEU A 33 -66.24 6.84 2.10
N ASP A 34 -66.73 6.20 3.16
CA ASP A 34 -65.99 5.93 4.39
C ASP A 34 -65.87 4.42 4.59
N ILE A 35 -64.64 3.90 4.48
CA ILE A 35 -64.30 2.47 4.59
C ILE A 35 -63.64 2.12 5.93
N ASN A 36 -63.83 2.97 6.94
CA ASN A 36 -63.31 2.75 8.29
C ASN A 36 -64.36 2.12 9.20
N LYS A 37 -63.93 1.26 10.12
CA LYS A 37 -64.75 0.74 11.22
C LYS A 37 -64.45 1.55 12.48
N GLU A 38 -65.46 1.90 13.27
CA GLU A 38 -65.32 2.78 14.45
C GLU A 38 -64.33 2.25 15.51
N THR A 39 -64.03 0.94 15.53
CA THR A 39 -63.17 0.31 16.54
C THR A 39 -61.77 -0.09 16.07
N THR A 40 -61.51 -0.21 14.76
CA THR A 40 -60.21 -0.62 14.19
C THR A 40 -60.01 -0.08 12.77
N ASN A 41 -58.81 0.41 12.42
CA ASN A 41 -58.47 0.96 11.09
C ASN A 41 -57.59 0.00 10.24
N ASN A 42 -57.89 -1.29 10.26
CA ASN A 42 -57.05 -2.34 9.64
C ASN A 42 -57.60 -2.88 8.31
N MET A 43 -58.64 -2.27 7.75
CA MET A 43 -59.19 -2.64 6.43
C MET A 43 -58.70 -1.64 5.38
N GLY A 44 -58.04 -2.15 4.33
CA GLY A 44 -57.57 -1.34 3.21
C GLY A 44 -58.62 -1.21 2.09
N LEU A 45 -58.46 -0.21 1.22
CA LEU A 45 -59.19 -0.14 -0.04
C LEU A 45 -58.56 -1.13 -1.03
N VAL A 46 -59.32 -2.16 -1.42
CA VAL A 46 -58.93 -3.04 -2.52
C VAL A 46 -59.42 -2.41 -3.82
N LEU A 47 -58.48 -2.00 -4.66
CA LEU A 47 -58.77 -1.46 -5.98
C LEU A 47 -59.09 -2.60 -6.96
N PRO A 48 -59.83 -2.34 -8.05
CA PRO A 48 -59.93 -3.29 -9.16
C PRO A 48 -58.54 -3.65 -9.66
N THR A 49 -58.21 -4.95 -9.58
CA THR A 49 -56.92 -5.49 -10.02
C THR A 49 -57.04 -6.01 -11.45
N ASN A 50 -56.13 -5.57 -12.32
CA ASN A 50 -56.07 -6.07 -13.68
C ASN A 50 -54.63 -6.00 -14.22
N GLU A 51 -54.31 -6.81 -15.23
CA GLU A 51 -53.00 -6.89 -15.88
C GLU A 51 -52.73 -5.76 -16.89
N ASP A 52 -53.78 -5.16 -17.46
CA ASP A 52 -53.69 -4.06 -18.43
C ASP A 52 -54.83 -3.03 -18.19
N PRO A 53 -54.53 -1.72 -18.12
CA PRO A 53 -55.55 -0.67 -18.02
C PRO A 53 -56.60 -0.63 -19.13
N LYS A 54 -56.34 -1.23 -20.29
CA LYS A 54 -57.31 -1.36 -21.38
C LYS A 54 -58.50 -2.25 -21.03
N ASN A 55 -58.33 -3.14 -20.04
CA ASN A 55 -59.40 -4.02 -19.57
C ASN A 55 -60.41 -3.28 -18.67
N MET A 56 -60.10 -2.04 -18.27
CA MET A 56 -61.02 -1.17 -17.54
C MET A 56 -62.06 -0.59 -18.52
N ILE A 57 -63.34 -0.86 -18.27
CA ILE A 57 -64.45 -0.46 -19.15
C ILE A 57 -65.27 0.69 -18.56
N ASN A 58 -65.76 1.59 -19.42
CA ASN A 58 -66.81 2.55 -19.07
C ASN A 58 -68.18 1.93 -19.36
N PRO A 59 -69.06 1.71 -18.37
CA PRO A 59 -70.39 1.13 -18.59
C PRO A 59 -71.28 1.97 -19.53
N LYS A 60 -70.99 3.26 -19.71
CA LYS A 60 -71.71 4.17 -20.62
C LYS A 60 -71.12 4.22 -22.02
N GLY A 61 -70.11 3.40 -22.32
CA GLY A 61 -69.34 3.45 -23.56
C GLY A 61 -68.31 4.59 -23.59
N GLY A 62 -67.36 4.51 -24.52
CA GLY A 62 -66.25 5.47 -24.64
C GLY A 62 -65.11 5.22 -23.63
N ASN A 63 -64.25 6.23 -23.45
CA ASN A 63 -63.12 6.15 -22.51
C ASN A 63 -63.59 6.00 -21.06
N VAL A 64 -62.79 5.32 -20.23
CA VAL A 64 -62.96 5.32 -18.76
C VAL A 64 -62.97 6.75 -18.20
N ALA A 65 -63.70 6.97 -17.11
CA ALA A 65 -63.85 8.31 -16.54
C ALA A 65 -62.51 8.83 -15.98
N ILE A 66 -62.25 10.14 -16.14
CA ILE A 66 -61.12 10.80 -15.47
C ILE A 66 -61.24 10.60 -13.96
N GLY A 67 -60.13 10.22 -13.33
CA GLY A 67 -60.09 9.88 -11.90
C GLY A 67 -60.33 8.39 -11.61
N THR A 68 -60.52 7.53 -12.61
CA THR A 68 -60.57 6.07 -12.39
C THR A 68 -59.23 5.58 -11.85
N ILE A 69 -59.25 4.78 -10.78
CA ILE A 69 -58.05 4.20 -10.14
C ILE A 69 -58.11 2.68 -10.24
N MET A 70 -56.97 2.04 -10.51
CA MET A 70 -56.82 0.57 -10.56
C MET A 70 -55.50 0.11 -9.94
N TYR A 71 -55.42 -1.17 -9.58
CA TYR A 71 -54.15 -1.85 -9.30
C TYR A 71 -53.70 -2.65 -10.52
N ASP A 72 -52.52 -2.33 -11.03
CA ASP A 72 -51.89 -3.04 -12.14
C ASP A 72 -51.14 -4.26 -11.58
N SER A 73 -51.64 -5.47 -11.80
CA SER A 73 -51.05 -6.69 -11.23
C SER A 73 -49.69 -7.03 -11.85
N THR A 74 -49.44 -6.61 -13.09
CA THR A 74 -48.17 -6.88 -13.78
C THR A 74 -47.08 -5.95 -13.25
N LEU A 75 -47.42 -4.69 -12.99
CA LEU A 75 -46.50 -3.69 -12.44
C LEU A 75 -46.52 -3.59 -10.90
N SER A 76 -47.41 -4.33 -10.25
CA SER A 76 -47.59 -4.36 -8.78
C SER A 76 -47.83 -2.96 -8.18
N CYS A 77 -48.59 -2.10 -8.85
CA CYS A 77 -48.73 -0.68 -8.46
C CYS A 77 -50.11 -0.07 -8.75
N VAL A 78 -50.42 1.07 -8.12
CA VAL A 78 -51.65 1.83 -8.37
C VAL A 78 -51.51 2.72 -9.61
N ARG A 79 -52.57 2.88 -10.42
CA ARG A 79 -52.59 3.80 -11.58
C ARG A 79 -53.89 4.61 -11.61
N VAL A 80 -53.83 5.83 -12.15
CA VAL A 80 -55.00 6.72 -12.31
C VAL A 80 -55.20 7.15 -13.77
N TYR A 81 -56.45 7.20 -14.22
CA TYR A 81 -56.80 7.73 -15.53
C TYR A 81 -56.94 9.26 -15.49
N LYS A 82 -56.23 9.95 -16.38
CA LYS A 82 -56.20 11.42 -16.51
C LYS A 82 -56.79 11.84 -17.85
N SER A 83 -56.95 13.15 -18.06
CA SER A 83 -57.35 13.71 -19.36
C SER A 83 -56.41 13.32 -20.52
N SER A 84 -55.14 13.02 -20.22
CA SER A 84 -54.14 12.56 -21.17
C SER A 84 -53.98 11.03 -21.25
N GLY A 85 -54.83 10.26 -20.58
CA GLY A 85 -54.75 8.80 -20.49
C GLY A 85 -54.27 8.28 -19.13
N TRP A 86 -53.96 6.98 -19.06
CA TRP A 86 -53.50 6.31 -17.84
C TRP A 86 -52.13 6.84 -17.38
N SER A 87 -51.98 7.07 -16.08
CA SER A 87 -50.68 7.36 -15.45
C SER A 87 -49.75 6.14 -15.46
N ASN A 88 -48.48 6.38 -15.14
CA ASN A 88 -47.60 5.34 -14.61
C ASN A 88 -48.00 5.01 -13.15
N CYS A 89 -47.21 4.17 -12.48
CA CYS A 89 -47.40 3.82 -11.07
C CYS A 89 -47.48 5.04 -10.14
N LEU A 90 -48.43 5.02 -9.22
CA LEU A 90 -48.67 5.96 -8.14
C LEU A 90 -48.16 5.35 -6.81
N CYS A 91 -46.84 5.20 -6.63
CA CYS A 91 -46.25 4.83 -5.32
C CYS A 91 -44.71 5.02 -5.20
N ASP A 92 -44.31 5.34 -3.96
CA ASP A 92 -43.04 5.37 -3.16
C ASP A 92 -41.64 5.51 -3.78
N GLN A 93 -41.46 5.33 -5.08
CA GLN A 93 -40.19 5.55 -5.79
C GLN A 93 -40.47 6.11 -7.18
N CYS A 94 -40.71 7.42 -7.26
CA CYS A 94 -40.61 8.16 -8.51
C CYS A 94 -39.13 8.25 -8.97
N GLY A 95 -38.48 7.15 -9.32
CA GLY A 95 -37.08 7.12 -9.80
C GLY A 95 -36.04 7.69 -8.81
N PRO A 96 -34.73 7.68 -9.13
CA PRO A 96 -33.76 8.44 -8.34
C PRO A 96 -34.19 9.91 -8.36
N THR A 97 -34.16 10.57 -7.20
CA THR A 97 -34.31 12.03 -7.11
C THR A 97 -33.49 12.66 -8.22
N PRO A 98 -34.07 13.46 -9.14
CA PRO A 98 -33.28 14.13 -10.16
C PRO A 98 -32.19 14.95 -9.48
N GLY A 99 -30.94 14.48 -9.59
CA GLY A 99 -29.75 15.25 -9.26
C GLY A 99 -29.05 14.99 -7.93
N PHE A 100 -29.43 14.02 -7.07
CA PHE A 100 -28.57 13.71 -5.91
C PHE A 100 -27.21 13.22 -6.42
N THR A 101 -26.16 13.99 -6.15
CA THR A 101 -24.83 13.75 -6.70
C THR A 101 -23.81 13.87 -5.59
N LEU A 102 -22.88 12.92 -5.55
CA LEU A 102 -21.67 13.00 -4.73
C LEU A 102 -20.54 13.60 -5.56
N ASP A 103 -19.85 14.60 -5.01
CA ASP A 103 -18.59 15.10 -5.53
C ASP A 103 -17.45 14.62 -4.62
N CYS A 104 -16.71 13.64 -5.14
CA CYS A 104 -15.60 13.00 -4.46
C CYS A 104 -14.25 13.45 -5.04
N THR A 105 -14.29 14.19 -6.14
CA THR A 105 -13.13 14.83 -6.76
C THR A 105 -12.79 16.15 -6.07
N GLY A 106 -13.80 16.95 -5.75
CA GLY A 106 -13.68 18.15 -4.92
C GLY A 106 -13.67 17.82 -3.42
N GLY A 107 -13.80 18.84 -2.59
CA GLY A 107 -13.74 18.72 -1.14
C GLY A 107 -12.32 18.53 -0.58
N ALA A 108 -12.07 19.15 0.56
CA ALA A 108 -10.74 19.17 1.18
C ALA A 108 -10.24 17.77 1.53
N ILE A 109 -8.95 17.54 1.28
CA ILE A 109 -8.19 16.38 1.77
C ILE A 109 -7.19 16.89 2.80
N SER A 110 -7.08 16.21 3.92
CA SER A 110 -6.08 16.48 4.95
C SER A 110 -5.30 15.22 5.30
N GLY A 111 -4.20 15.41 6.02
CA GLY A 111 -3.29 14.35 6.46
C GLY A 111 -2.09 14.16 5.54
N THR A 112 -1.06 13.55 6.10
CA THR A 112 0.10 13.05 5.36
C THR A 112 0.15 11.54 5.57
N TYR A 113 0.08 10.78 4.48
CA TYR A 113 0.09 9.33 4.52
C TYR A 113 1.49 8.84 4.16
N THR A 114 2.07 8.00 5.00
CA THR A 114 3.46 7.56 4.85
C THR A 114 3.52 6.04 4.94
N SER A 115 4.17 5.41 3.95
CA SER A 115 4.36 3.97 3.90
C SER A 115 4.97 3.43 5.20
N GLY A 116 4.36 2.38 5.77
CA GLY A 116 4.84 1.71 6.98
C GLY A 116 4.64 2.50 8.28
N ALA A 117 4.07 3.70 8.24
CA ALA A 117 3.79 4.52 9.42
C ALA A 117 2.29 4.70 9.64
N MET A 118 1.87 4.65 10.91
CA MET A 118 0.50 5.00 11.30
C MET A 118 0.18 6.41 10.81
N SER A 119 -0.84 6.50 9.96
CA SER A 119 -1.25 7.73 9.28
C SER A 119 -2.69 8.08 9.66
N SER A 120 -3.00 9.37 9.71
CA SER A 120 -4.34 9.89 9.96
C SER A 120 -4.62 11.15 9.15
N GLY A 121 -5.84 11.31 8.67
CA GLY A 121 -6.29 12.48 7.93
C GLY A 121 -7.80 12.44 7.69
N SER A 122 -8.28 13.22 6.73
CA SER A 122 -9.69 13.25 6.37
C SER A 122 -9.92 13.57 4.90
N LYS A 123 -11.10 13.20 4.41
CA LYS A 123 -11.64 13.60 3.11
C LYS A 123 -13.04 14.16 3.30
N THR A 124 -13.28 15.38 2.82
CA THR A 124 -14.63 15.92 2.68
C THR A 124 -15.24 15.48 1.36
N ILE A 125 -16.42 14.88 1.42
CA ILE A 125 -17.24 14.50 0.28
C ILE A 125 -18.41 15.48 0.20
N ASN A 126 -18.45 16.27 -0.87
CA ASN A 126 -19.55 17.21 -1.08
C ASN A 126 -20.73 16.49 -1.74
N TYR A 127 -21.94 16.99 -1.54
CA TYR A 127 -23.12 16.51 -2.24
C TYR A 127 -24.09 17.64 -2.58
N THR A 128 -24.92 17.41 -3.58
CA THR A 128 -25.97 18.33 -4.03
C THR A 128 -27.31 17.62 -4.15
N ASN A 129 -28.41 18.35 -4.03
CA ASN A 129 -29.79 17.86 -4.20
C ASN A 129 -30.17 16.68 -3.29
N ALA A 130 -29.63 16.61 -2.08
CA ALA A 130 -30.11 15.67 -1.08
C ALA A 130 -31.50 16.07 -0.58
N ASN A 131 -32.31 15.08 -0.21
CA ASN A 131 -33.69 15.28 0.26
C ASN A 131 -33.92 14.61 1.62
N GLY A 132 -32.98 14.78 2.56
CA GLY A 132 -33.14 14.26 3.92
C GLY A 132 -32.90 12.75 4.04
N GLN A 133 -32.22 12.16 3.05
CA GLN A 133 -31.99 10.72 2.99
C GLN A 133 -31.04 10.27 4.12
N ALA A 134 -31.35 9.15 4.77
CA ALA A 134 -30.43 8.49 5.68
C ALA A 134 -29.32 7.76 4.93
N TYR A 135 -28.14 7.65 5.53
CA TYR A 135 -27.03 6.83 5.05
C TYR A 135 -26.43 6.01 6.20
N ASN A 136 -25.99 4.80 5.86
CA ASN A 136 -25.34 3.90 6.80
C ASN A 136 -23.92 4.37 7.14
N ALA A 137 -23.34 3.81 8.20
CA ALA A 137 -21.93 4.05 8.51
C ALA A 137 -21.06 3.66 7.31
N VAL A 138 -20.12 4.53 6.96
CA VAL A 138 -19.14 4.30 5.89
C VAL A 138 -17.93 3.60 6.50
N SER A 139 -17.48 2.53 5.84
CA SER A 139 -16.20 1.89 6.11
C SER A 139 -15.65 1.37 4.77
N ALA A 140 -14.66 2.06 4.23
CA ALA A 140 -14.06 1.75 2.94
C ALA A 140 -12.57 1.51 3.11
N ALA A 141 -12.12 0.30 2.79
CA ALA A 141 -10.70 -0.03 2.74
C ALA A 141 -10.07 0.53 1.45
N SER A 142 -8.81 0.94 1.55
CA SER A 142 -8.01 1.37 0.41
C SER A 142 -7.61 0.22 -0.52
N SER A 143 -7.53 0.53 -1.81
CA SER A 143 -7.00 -0.32 -2.88
C SER A 143 -5.84 0.39 -3.60
N GLY A 144 -5.06 -0.34 -4.40
CA GLY A 144 -3.76 0.14 -4.93
C GLY A 144 -2.68 0.04 -3.85
N VAL A 145 -2.65 1.00 -2.93
CA VAL A 145 -1.94 0.88 -1.65
C VAL A 145 -2.94 0.49 -0.57
N SER A 146 -2.74 -0.67 0.06
CA SER A 146 -3.61 -1.17 1.14
C SER A 146 -3.20 -0.62 2.51
N GLY A 147 -4.05 -0.80 3.53
CA GLY A 147 -3.71 -0.52 4.93
C GLY A 147 -4.28 0.79 5.49
N LEU A 148 -4.95 1.60 4.67
CA LEU A 148 -5.80 2.72 5.11
C LEU A 148 -7.29 2.36 5.02
N THR A 149 -8.08 2.94 5.92
CA THR A 149 -9.54 2.84 5.93
C THR A 149 -10.16 4.23 6.07
N ALA A 150 -11.12 4.56 5.20
CA ALA A 150 -11.94 5.76 5.29
C ALA A 150 -13.27 5.44 5.99
N THR A 151 -13.64 6.19 7.03
CA THR A 151 -14.83 5.92 7.85
C THR A 151 -15.66 7.16 8.13
N ALA A 152 -16.97 6.96 8.30
CA ALA A 152 -17.89 7.94 8.87
C ALA A 152 -19.05 7.22 9.59
N PRO A 153 -19.61 7.78 10.68
CA PRO A 153 -20.78 7.21 11.33
C PRO A 153 -22.01 7.28 10.41
N ALA A 154 -23.05 6.49 10.72
CA ALA A 154 -24.35 6.61 10.06
C ALA A 154 -24.98 7.98 10.37
N GLY A 155 -25.80 8.50 9.45
CA GLY A 155 -26.43 9.79 9.63
C GLY A 155 -27.51 10.10 8.60
N THR A 156 -27.94 11.36 8.57
CA THR A 156 -28.95 11.86 7.63
C THR A 156 -28.38 13.07 6.89
N LEU A 157 -28.56 13.11 5.58
CA LEU A 157 -28.14 14.23 4.75
C LEU A 157 -29.04 15.45 5.01
N ALA A 158 -28.48 16.65 5.02
CA ALA A 158 -29.28 17.87 5.03
C ALA A 158 -29.97 18.05 3.67
N ASN A 159 -31.14 18.69 3.65
CA ASN A 159 -31.82 19.02 2.39
C ASN A 159 -30.97 20.02 1.58
N GLY A 160 -30.83 19.78 0.27
CA GLY A 160 -30.05 20.61 -0.63
C GLY A 160 -28.59 20.15 -0.75
N SER A 161 -27.66 21.10 -0.71
CA SER A 161 -26.22 20.84 -0.82
C SER A 161 -25.54 20.83 0.55
N GLY A 162 -24.54 19.97 0.70
CA GLY A 162 -23.80 19.83 1.95
C GLY A 162 -22.54 18.99 1.79
N SER A 163 -22.01 18.51 2.90
CA SER A 163 -20.80 17.67 2.90
C SER A 163 -20.79 16.64 4.02
N ILE A 164 -20.07 15.55 3.81
CA ILE A 164 -19.73 14.53 4.81
C ILE A 164 -18.22 14.50 4.96
N SER A 165 -17.73 14.48 6.20
CA SER A 165 -16.30 14.28 6.48
C SER A 165 -16.03 12.81 6.76
N LEU A 166 -15.14 12.21 5.97
CA LEU A 166 -14.60 10.87 6.21
C LEU A 166 -13.28 10.99 6.96
N ALA A 167 -13.13 10.28 8.08
CA ALA A 167 -11.84 10.10 8.73
C ALA A 167 -11.05 9.00 8.00
N ILE A 168 -9.78 9.25 7.71
CA ILE A 168 -8.89 8.26 7.07
C ILE A 168 -7.82 7.89 8.08
N SER A 169 -7.65 6.61 8.39
CA SER A 169 -6.60 6.13 9.28
C SER A 169 -6.08 4.76 8.88
N GLY A 170 -4.86 4.43 9.30
CA GLY A 170 -4.25 3.14 9.02
C GLY A 170 -2.74 3.21 8.77
N THR A 171 -2.11 2.07 8.52
CA THR A 171 -0.68 1.97 8.19
C THR A 171 -0.57 1.50 6.74
N PRO A 172 -0.29 2.40 5.78
CA PRO A 172 -0.15 2.03 4.38
C PRO A 172 0.94 0.99 4.17
N SER A 173 0.70 0.00 3.32
CA SER A 173 1.64 -1.10 3.05
C SER A 173 2.82 -0.72 2.15
N ALA A 174 2.66 0.32 1.33
CA ALA A 174 3.66 0.83 0.39
C ALA A 174 3.41 2.32 0.11
N SER A 175 4.32 2.98 -0.62
CA SER A 175 4.06 4.30 -1.20
C SER A 175 3.32 4.17 -2.54
N GLY A 176 2.68 5.26 -2.97
CA GLY A 176 1.87 5.31 -4.20
C GLY A 176 0.44 5.78 -3.92
N MET A 177 -0.47 5.50 -4.86
CA MET A 177 -1.86 5.96 -4.76
C MET A 177 -2.73 4.95 -4.01
N ALA A 178 -3.41 5.40 -2.95
CA ALA A 178 -4.46 4.66 -2.27
C ALA A 178 -5.83 5.14 -2.76
N TYR A 179 -6.65 4.23 -3.28
CA TYR A 179 -7.97 4.51 -3.85
C TYR A 179 -9.07 4.00 -2.93
N PHE A 180 -10.11 4.81 -2.75
CA PHE A 180 -11.29 4.47 -1.95
C PHE A 180 -12.53 4.54 -2.82
N THR A 181 -13.41 3.55 -2.68
CA THR A 181 -14.77 3.58 -3.22
C THR A 181 -15.75 3.61 -2.06
N ILE A 182 -16.64 4.59 -2.04
CA ILE A 182 -17.63 4.80 -0.97
C ILE A 182 -19.04 4.76 -1.54
N ASN A 183 -20.00 4.38 -0.69
CA ASN A 183 -21.43 4.37 -1.02
C ASN A 183 -22.18 5.17 0.04
N ILE A 184 -22.87 6.24 -0.37
CA ILE A 184 -23.63 7.11 0.52
C ILE A 184 -25.01 7.31 -0.09
N ALA A 185 -26.07 7.01 0.67
CA ALA A 185 -27.47 7.14 0.25
C ALA A 185 -27.77 6.52 -1.14
N GLY A 186 -27.13 5.38 -1.46
CA GLY A 186 -27.32 4.66 -2.72
C GLY A 186 -26.46 5.15 -3.90
N GLN A 187 -25.72 6.25 -3.74
CA GLN A 187 -24.78 6.75 -4.74
C GLN A 187 -23.35 6.30 -4.43
N SER A 188 -22.67 5.77 -5.44
CA SER A 188 -21.27 5.39 -5.37
C SER A 188 -20.37 6.47 -5.97
N CYS A 189 -19.19 6.67 -5.38
CA CYS A 189 -18.12 7.49 -5.95
C CYS A 189 -16.75 7.04 -5.43
N GLY A 190 -15.68 7.51 -6.06
CA GLY A 190 -14.31 7.24 -5.62
C GLY A 190 -13.46 8.49 -5.44
N PHE A 191 -12.48 8.39 -4.55
CA PHE A 191 -11.41 9.38 -4.38
C PHE A 191 -10.09 8.67 -4.09
N SER A 192 -8.99 9.42 -4.13
CA SER A 192 -7.67 8.88 -3.87
C SER A 192 -6.83 9.81 -3.00
N VAL A 193 -5.88 9.22 -2.26
CA VAL A 193 -4.84 9.96 -1.53
C VAL A 193 -3.47 9.45 -1.93
N ASN A 194 -2.48 10.35 -1.93
CA ASN A 194 -1.09 9.98 -2.17
C ASN A 194 -0.44 9.50 -0.86
N VAL A 195 0.21 8.34 -0.91
CA VAL A 195 1.04 7.81 0.17
C VAL A 195 2.50 8.04 -0.18
N ASN A 196 3.16 8.85 0.64
CA ASN A 196 4.57 9.16 0.51
C ASN A 196 5.42 7.94 0.86
N SER A 197 6.58 7.82 0.19
CA SER A 197 7.64 6.92 0.67
C SER A 197 8.06 7.37 2.07
N GLY A 198 8.09 6.42 3.01
CA GLY A 198 8.66 6.67 4.33
C GLY A 198 10.13 7.02 4.23
N VAL A 199 10.61 7.83 5.18
CA VAL A 199 12.04 8.08 5.36
C VAL A 199 12.55 7.02 6.31
N ILE A 200 13.47 6.17 5.84
CA ILE A 200 14.08 5.14 6.69
C ILE A 200 14.79 5.83 7.87
N PRO A 201 14.54 5.44 9.13
CA PRO A 201 15.20 6.03 10.29
C PRO A 201 16.72 5.89 10.19
N ARG A 202 17.44 6.77 10.91
CA ARG A 202 18.91 6.71 10.93
C ARG A 202 19.38 5.33 11.39
N ARG A 203 20.33 4.74 10.68
CA ARG A 203 20.87 3.40 10.97
C ARG A 203 22.31 3.49 11.48
N THR A 204 22.62 2.74 12.53
CA THR A 204 24.00 2.63 13.03
C THR A 204 24.78 1.62 12.21
N ILE A 205 25.93 2.01 11.68
CA ILE A 205 26.90 1.14 11.01
C ILE A 205 28.06 0.91 11.97
N LEU A 206 28.38 -0.35 12.26
CA LEU A 206 29.66 -0.71 12.86
C LEU A 206 30.67 -0.97 11.73
N SER A 207 31.71 -0.16 11.67
CA SER A 207 32.69 -0.17 10.58
C SER A 207 34.05 -0.68 11.09
N LEU A 208 34.54 -1.76 10.48
CA LEU A 208 35.77 -2.47 10.84
C LEU A 208 36.73 -2.43 9.65
N GLY A 209 37.99 -2.10 9.90
CA GLY A 209 39.02 -1.88 8.89
C GLY A 209 39.83 -0.61 9.15
N GLY A 210 40.70 -0.28 8.20
CA GLY A 210 41.66 0.80 8.32
C GLY A 210 41.74 1.72 7.10
N GLY A 211 42.16 2.95 7.36
CA GLY A 211 42.52 3.91 6.31
C GLY A 211 41.36 4.29 5.40
N ILE A 212 41.64 4.36 4.10
CA ILE A 212 40.74 4.90 3.07
C ILE A 212 39.72 3.89 2.53
N TYR A 213 39.85 2.62 2.91
CA TYR A 213 38.98 1.52 2.47
C TYR A 213 37.69 1.45 3.31
N THR A 214 37.76 2.00 4.52
CA THR A 214 36.78 1.80 5.58
C THR A 214 35.87 3.01 5.73
N PRO A 215 34.54 2.82 5.76
CA PRO A 215 33.63 3.88 6.15
C PRO A 215 33.99 4.46 7.51
N SER A 216 34.07 5.79 7.60
CA SER A 216 34.34 6.48 8.86
C SER A 216 33.66 7.84 8.89
N PRO A 217 33.42 8.44 10.08
CA PRO A 217 32.80 9.75 10.20
C PRO A 217 33.51 10.86 9.41
N THR A 218 34.83 10.73 9.21
CA THR A 218 35.69 11.74 8.57
C THR A 218 36.29 11.29 7.24
N GLY A 219 35.93 10.11 6.74
CA GLY A 219 36.50 9.56 5.51
C GLY A 219 36.10 10.34 4.27
N THR A 220 37.01 10.48 3.32
CA THR A 220 36.83 11.30 2.11
C THR A 220 36.71 10.48 0.82
N THR A 221 36.76 9.15 0.92
CA THR A 221 36.67 8.22 -0.21
C THR A 221 35.27 7.68 -0.38
N ALA A 222 35.01 7.01 -1.51
CA ALA A 222 33.73 6.38 -1.86
C ALA A 222 33.06 5.55 -0.74
N PRO A 223 33.74 4.68 0.03
CA PRO A 223 33.07 3.93 1.10
C PRO A 223 32.38 4.82 2.13
N THR A 224 32.94 6.01 2.43
CA THR A 224 32.29 6.99 3.32
C THR A 224 31.34 7.92 2.56
N THR A 225 31.82 8.53 1.48
CA THR A 225 31.10 9.61 0.79
C THR A 225 29.80 9.13 0.17
N ILE A 226 29.73 7.87 -0.29
CA ILE A 226 28.47 7.27 -0.76
C ILE A 226 27.44 7.17 0.37
N LEU A 227 27.86 6.71 1.56
CA LEU A 227 26.98 6.55 2.72
C LEU A 227 26.53 7.89 3.31
N GLN A 228 27.42 8.89 3.35
CA GLN A 228 27.14 10.21 3.93
C GLN A 228 26.42 11.17 2.97
N SER A 229 26.38 10.86 1.67
CA SER A 229 25.72 11.72 0.69
C SER A 229 24.21 11.81 0.95
N ALA A 230 23.73 13.03 1.23
CA ALA A 230 22.30 13.30 1.33
C ALA A 230 21.55 13.06 0.00
N ALA A 231 22.25 13.10 -1.14
CA ALA A 231 21.67 12.75 -2.43
C ALA A 231 21.41 11.24 -2.55
N ASN A 232 22.14 10.41 -1.81
CA ASN A 232 21.94 8.97 -1.76
C ASN A 232 21.01 8.56 -0.62
N PHE A 233 21.36 8.97 0.61
CA PHE A 233 20.74 8.52 1.87
C PHE A 233 20.25 9.69 2.74
N GLY A 234 19.68 10.72 2.10
CA GLY A 234 18.97 11.81 2.77
C GLY A 234 17.45 11.68 2.64
N PRO A 235 16.66 12.54 3.31
CA PRO A 235 15.20 12.47 3.29
C PRO A 235 14.57 12.57 1.89
N THR A 236 15.30 13.17 0.95
CA THR A 236 14.94 13.32 -0.47
C THR A 236 15.95 12.65 -1.41
N GLY A 237 16.84 11.81 -0.87
CA GLY A 237 17.85 11.09 -1.65
C GLY A 237 17.26 9.91 -2.43
N THR A 238 18.10 9.25 -3.22
CA THR A 238 17.76 8.03 -3.99
C THR A 238 17.12 6.94 -3.11
N VAL A 239 17.62 6.78 -1.89
CA VAL A 239 17.03 5.95 -0.84
C VAL A 239 16.61 6.88 0.31
N PRO A 240 15.34 7.32 0.35
CA PRO A 240 14.86 8.24 1.37
C PRO A 240 15.14 7.73 2.79
N SER A 241 16.05 8.42 3.49
CA SER A 241 16.50 8.01 4.82
C SER A 241 17.07 9.18 5.64
N GLN A 242 17.26 8.98 6.94
CA GLN A 242 17.91 9.94 7.83
C GLN A 242 19.45 9.73 7.89
N GLY A 243 20.00 9.00 6.93
CA GLY A 243 21.41 8.64 6.81
C GLY A 243 21.87 7.61 7.84
N PHE A 244 23.17 7.65 8.12
CA PHE A 244 23.84 6.68 8.99
C PHE A 244 24.58 7.34 10.15
N ASP A 245 24.68 6.62 11.26
CA ASP A 245 25.64 6.88 12.34
C ASP A 245 26.77 5.85 12.22
N ILE A 246 27.95 6.27 11.75
CA ILE A 246 29.09 5.37 11.49
C ILE A 246 29.97 5.29 12.75
N LYS A 247 30.11 4.10 13.31
CA LYS A 247 31.02 3.79 14.43
C LYS A 247 32.24 3.04 13.90
N SER A 248 33.37 3.72 13.77
CA SER A 248 34.63 3.11 13.31
C SER A 248 35.40 2.49 14.47
N MET A 249 35.60 1.17 14.41
CA MET A 249 36.29 0.40 15.45
C MET A 249 37.77 0.16 15.14
N GLY A 250 38.22 0.49 13.93
CA GLY A 250 39.58 0.23 13.47
C GLY A 250 39.80 -1.23 13.11
N THR A 251 41.03 -1.69 13.31
CA THR A 251 41.57 -2.95 12.76
C THR A 251 41.75 -4.04 13.81
N GLY A 252 41.51 -3.72 15.09
CA GLY A 252 41.64 -4.65 16.22
C GLY A 252 40.61 -5.78 16.16
N SER A 253 41.10 -7.04 16.18
CA SER A 253 40.28 -8.25 16.19
C SER A 253 40.05 -8.76 17.62
N GLY A 254 38.92 -9.43 17.88
CA GLY A 254 38.56 -10.08 19.15
C GLY A 254 37.44 -9.38 19.92
N ASP A 255 37.18 -8.11 19.61
CA ASP A 255 36.23 -7.27 20.34
C ASP A 255 34.87 -7.12 19.63
N LEU A 256 34.60 -7.86 18.53
CA LEU A 256 33.37 -7.66 17.76
C LEU A 256 32.10 -7.87 18.61
N ALA A 257 32.08 -8.87 19.49
CA ALA A 257 30.94 -9.10 20.39
C ALA A 257 30.70 -7.92 21.34
N VAL A 258 31.78 -7.34 21.88
CA VAL A 258 31.73 -6.17 22.78
C VAL A 258 31.21 -4.96 22.02
N ASN A 259 31.75 -4.70 20.82
CA ASN A 259 31.34 -3.58 19.98
C ASN A 259 29.88 -3.68 19.53
N ILE A 260 29.39 -4.89 19.22
CA ILE A 260 27.96 -5.12 18.93
C ILE A 260 27.10 -4.80 20.17
N ALA A 261 27.53 -5.22 21.36
CA ALA A 261 26.78 -4.96 22.59
C ALA A 261 26.73 -3.47 22.95
N ILE A 262 27.82 -2.73 22.74
CA ILE A 262 27.91 -1.29 23.03
C ILE A 262 27.11 -0.47 22.02
N HIS A 263 27.23 -0.77 20.72
CA HIS A 263 26.73 0.10 19.66
C HIS A 263 25.39 -0.34 19.07
N ASN A 264 24.94 -1.56 19.35
CA ASN A 264 23.72 -2.16 18.80
C ASN A 264 23.52 -1.86 17.30
N PRO A 265 24.49 -2.26 16.45
CA PRO A 265 24.52 -1.81 15.07
C PRO A 265 23.39 -2.42 14.24
N TYR A 266 22.84 -1.61 13.33
CA TYR A 266 21.90 -2.08 12.34
C TYR A 266 22.57 -2.90 11.23
N MET A 267 23.82 -2.56 10.91
CA MET A 267 24.67 -3.36 10.02
C MET A 267 26.14 -3.26 10.39
N ILE A 268 26.92 -4.27 9.99
CA ILE A 268 28.37 -4.34 10.14
C ILE A 268 29.00 -4.27 8.74
N ILE A 269 30.01 -3.41 8.57
CA ILE A 269 30.80 -3.35 7.35
C ILE A 269 32.25 -3.68 7.70
N MET A 270 32.77 -4.76 7.12
CA MET A 270 34.14 -5.22 7.30
C MET A 270 34.93 -4.94 6.03
N THR A 271 36.05 -4.25 6.15
CA THR A 271 36.90 -3.79 5.04
C THR A 271 38.37 -4.00 5.36
N TRP A 272 39.24 -3.87 4.36
CA TRP A 272 40.68 -3.86 4.56
C TRP A 272 41.12 -2.81 5.60
N ASP A 273 42.08 -3.07 6.49
CA ASP A 273 42.91 -4.28 6.64
C ASP A 273 42.45 -5.25 7.74
N TYR A 274 41.16 -5.24 8.08
CA TYR A 274 40.64 -6.03 9.20
C TYR A 274 40.84 -7.54 8.98
N THR A 275 41.34 -8.23 10.01
CA THR A 275 41.47 -9.70 10.00
C THR A 275 40.49 -10.30 11.00
N CYS A 276 39.52 -11.08 10.51
CA CYS A 276 38.52 -11.70 11.36
C CYS A 276 39.10 -12.95 12.04
N ASN A 277 39.21 -12.91 13.37
CA ASN A 277 39.63 -14.07 14.15
C ASN A 277 38.42 -14.95 14.56
N ASP A 278 38.68 -16.04 15.29
CA ASP A 278 37.64 -16.99 15.68
C ASP A 278 36.56 -16.36 16.58
N ALA A 279 36.94 -15.48 17.51
CA ALA A 279 36.00 -14.80 18.40
C ALA A 279 35.09 -13.84 17.62
N ASP A 280 35.65 -13.09 16.67
CA ASP A 280 34.89 -12.20 15.80
C ASP A 280 33.97 -12.99 14.87
N ALA A 281 34.44 -14.12 14.31
CA ALA A 281 33.65 -14.96 13.44
C ALA A 281 32.40 -15.54 14.16
N VAL A 282 32.57 -15.98 15.41
CA VAL A 282 31.47 -16.41 16.28
C VAL A 282 30.51 -15.25 16.57
N ALA A 283 31.04 -14.06 16.89
CA ALA A 283 30.23 -12.87 17.15
C ALA A 283 29.40 -12.45 15.92
N LEU A 284 30.03 -12.45 14.74
CA LEU A 284 29.38 -12.13 13.47
C LEU A 284 28.28 -13.15 13.15
N LYS A 285 28.54 -14.45 13.31
CA LYS A 285 27.53 -15.49 13.09
C LYS A 285 26.33 -15.34 14.03
N ASN A 286 26.59 -15.13 15.32
CA ASN A 286 25.53 -14.88 16.32
C ASN A 286 24.72 -13.61 16.00
N TYR A 287 25.36 -12.58 15.46
CA TYR A 287 24.69 -11.37 15.02
C TYR A 287 23.79 -11.62 13.81
N LEU A 288 24.27 -12.34 12.80
CA LEU A 288 23.49 -12.72 11.62
C LEU A 288 22.31 -13.64 11.98
N ASP A 289 22.49 -14.59 12.91
CA ASP A 289 21.43 -15.47 13.40
C ASP A 289 20.27 -14.71 14.08
N LYS A 290 20.56 -13.53 14.63
CA LYS A 290 19.56 -12.63 15.25
C LYS A 290 18.95 -11.65 14.24
N GLY A 291 19.16 -11.85 12.94
CA GLY A 291 18.67 -10.97 11.89
C GLY A 291 19.57 -9.76 11.61
N GLY A 292 20.81 -9.80 12.10
CA GLY A 292 21.84 -8.81 11.79
C GLY A 292 22.21 -8.78 10.30
N ARG A 293 22.90 -7.71 9.90
CA ARG A 293 23.19 -7.40 8.50
C ARG A 293 24.67 -7.13 8.30
N ALA A 294 25.29 -7.70 7.27
CA ALA A 294 26.73 -7.52 7.07
C ALA A 294 27.13 -7.30 5.60
N MET A 295 28.16 -6.50 5.42
CA MET A 295 28.92 -6.40 4.17
C MET A 295 30.38 -6.71 4.48
N ILE A 296 30.98 -7.62 3.71
CA ILE A 296 32.36 -8.05 3.90
C ILE A 296 33.13 -7.81 2.61
N PHE A 297 34.13 -6.94 2.69
CA PHE A 297 35.09 -6.58 1.65
C PHE A 297 36.48 -6.90 2.18
N LEU A 298 36.78 -8.19 2.24
CA LEU A 298 38.04 -8.71 2.78
C LEU A 298 38.67 -9.62 1.74
N GLN A 299 39.99 -9.73 1.79
CA GLN A 299 40.76 -10.51 0.82
C GLN A 299 41.75 -11.45 1.52
N GLN A 300 42.39 -12.31 0.74
CA GLN A 300 43.36 -13.29 1.24
C GLN A 300 42.76 -14.11 2.40
N ALA A 301 43.53 -14.37 3.45
CA ALA A 301 43.07 -15.16 4.60
C ALA A 301 42.12 -14.38 5.55
N GLN A 302 41.92 -13.07 5.37
CA GLN A 302 41.19 -12.24 6.33
C GLN A 302 39.74 -12.68 6.64
N PRO A 303 38.93 -13.18 5.69
CA PRO A 303 37.55 -13.59 5.98
C PRO A 303 37.41 -15.08 6.30
N THR A 304 38.48 -15.89 6.31
CA THR A 304 38.35 -17.36 6.37
C THR A 304 37.59 -17.82 7.61
N GLN A 305 37.87 -17.25 8.79
CA GLN A 305 37.17 -17.64 10.01
C GLN A 305 35.69 -17.27 9.97
N ALA A 306 35.35 -16.07 9.46
CA ALA A 306 33.96 -15.67 9.26
C ALA A 306 33.23 -16.64 8.33
N LEU A 307 33.82 -16.97 7.18
CA LEU A 307 33.23 -17.88 6.20
C LEU A 307 33.12 -19.31 6.75
N ASN A 308 34.10 -19.77 7.54
CA ASN A 308 34.03 -21.05 8.24
C ASN A 308 32.82 -21.13 9.16
N GLN A 309 32.59 -20.09 9.96
CA GLN A 309 31.47 -20.04 10.91
C GLN A 309 30.11 -19.88 10.20
N ILE A 310 30.04 -19.11 9.11
CA ILE A 310 28.80 -18.87 8.37
C ILE A 310 28.35 -20.12 7.61
N PHE A 311 29.27 -20.81 6.94
CA PHE A 311 28.96 -21.96 6.11
C PHE A 311 29.15 -23.30 6.83
N GLY A 312 29.77 -23.33 8.02
CA GLY A 312 29.91 -24.53 8.84
C GLY A 312 30.88 -25.58 8.27
N ALA A 313 31.87 -25.15 7.49
CA ALA A 313 32.92 -26.02 6.95
C ALA A 313 34.19 -25.20 6.64
N PRO A 314 35.36 -25.83 6.45
CA PRO A 314 36.59 -25.12 6.10
C PRO A 314 36.48 -24.37 4.77
N THR A 315 37.02 -23.15 4.76
CA THR A 315 37.10 -22.27 3.61
C THR A 315 38.53 -22.25 3.09
N VAL A 316 38.70 -22.54 1.81
CA VAL A 316 39.97 -22.44 1.10
C VAL A 316 39.99 -21.13 0.33
N VAL A 317 41.07 -20.36 0.49
CA VAL A 317 41.34 -19.15 -0.28
C VAL A 317 42.22 -19.48 -1.48
N THR A 318 41.89 -18.94 -2.64
CA THR A 318 42.72 -19.01 -3.85
C THR A 318 42.89 -17.60 -4.40
N PRO A 319 44.14 -17.15 -4.72
CA PRO A 319 44.34 -15.87 -5.37
C PRO A 319 43.53 -15.79 -6.67
N ALA A 320 42.80 -14.70 -6.85
CA ALA A 320 42.01 -14.42 -8.04
C ALA A 320 42.76 -13.43 -8.95
N THR A 321 44.06 -13.62 -9.14
CA THR A 321 44.93 -12.70 -9.90
C THR A 321 44.78 -12.88 -11.42
N GLY A 322 45.38 -11.99 -12.20
CA GLY A 322 45.36 -12.07 -13.66
C GLY A 322 43.95 -11.85 -14.20
N THR A 323 43.18 -10.95 -13.58
CA THR A 323 41.87 -10.52 -14.07
C THR A 323 41.98 -9.42 -15.10
N ASN A 324 43.18 -8.88 -15.30
CA ASN A 324 43.40 -7.62 -15.99
C ASN A 324 42.58 -6.48 -15.34
N TYR A 325 42.46 -6.54 -14.01
CA TYR A 325 41.65 -5.68 -13.17
C TYR A 325 40.14 -5.72 -13.40
N ILE A 326 39.59 -6.69 -14.13
CA ILE A 326 38.14 -6.77 -14.42
C ILE A 326 37.56 -8.18 -14.25
N LYS A 327 36.34 -8.24 -13.72
CA LYS A 327 35.54 -9.46 -13.60
C LYS A 327 34.11 -9.20 -14.10
N THR A 328 33.37 -10.25 -14.39
CA THR A 328 31.96 -10.15 -14.83
C THR A 328 31.02 -10.29 -13.64
N ILE A 329 29.98 -9.47 -13.61
CA ILE A 329 28.83 -9.59 -12.72
C ILE A 329 27.80 -10.53 -13.35
N ALA A 330 27.32 -11.50 -12.60
CA ALA A 330 26.30 -12.43 -13.04
C ALA A 330 25.00 -11.71 -13.45
N ASN A 331 24.28 -12.28 -14.43
CA ASN A 331 22.99 -11.76 -14.85
C ASN A 331 21.86 -12.40 -14.02
N ILE A 332 21.77 -12.06 -12.74
CA ILE A 332 20.79 -12.60 -11.79
C ILE A 332 19.83 -11.49 -11.36
N ASN A 333 18.53 -11.79 -11.32
CA ASN A 333 17.54 -10.83 -10.80
C ASN A 333 17.60 -10.77 -9.27
N HIS A 334 18.34 -9.79 -8.73
CA HIS A 334 18.45 -9.56 -7.30
C HIS A 334 18.60 -8.06 -7.03
N PRO A 335 17.93 -7.46 -6.01
CA PRO A 335 17.95 -6.01 -5.76
C PRO A 335 19.35 -5.39 -5.59
N VAL A 336 20.34 -6.20 -5.22
CA VAL A 336 21.75 -5.78 -5.17
C VAL A 336 22.33 -5.50 -6.57
N LEU A 337 21.86 -6.21 -7.59
CA LEU A 337 22.29 -6.06 -8.98
C LEU A 337 21.40 -5.12 -9.80
N ASN A 338 20.14 -4.91 -9.42
CA ASN A 338 19.22 -4.02 -10.13
C ASN A 338 18.48 -3.06 -9.19
N GLY A 339 19.23 -2.51 -8.23
CA GLY A 339 18.72 -1.62 -7.20
C GLY A 339 18.54 -0.17 -7.65
N PRO A 340 18.20 0.73 -6.70
CA PRO A 340 17.81 2.11 -6.99
C PRO A 340 18.96 2.98 -7.53
N PHE A 341 20.21 2.55 -7.39
CA PHE A 341 21.37 3.25 -7.96
C PHE A 341 21.73 2.79 -9.39
N GLY A 342 21.02 1.79 -9.92
CA GLY A 342 21.15 1.35 -11.31
C GLY A 342 21.30 -0.16 -11.46
N ASP A 343 21.10 -0.63 -12.69
CA ASP A 343 21.25 -2.03 -13.07
C ASP A 343 22.70 -2.35 -13.48
N VAL A 344 23.29 -3.36 -12.85
CA VAL A 344 24.67 -3.84 -13.07
C VAL A 344 24.73 -5.29 -13.50
N ARG A 345 23.59 -5.93 -13.77
CA ARG A 345 23.53 -7.32 -14.23
C ARG A 345 24.28 -7.50 -15.56
N GLY A 346 25.14 -8.51 -15.63
CA GLY A 346 25.95 -8.78 -16.83
C GLY A 346 27.07 -7.78 -17.10
N LYS A 347 27.26 -6.76 -16.25
CA LYS A 347 28.29 -5.72 -16.43
C LYS A 347 29.63 -6.14 -15.80
N LEU A 348 30.62 -5.25 -15.89
CA LEU A 348 31.95 -5.49 -15.33
C LEU A 348 32.11 -4.88 -13.94
N VAL A 349 33.01 -5.47 -13.17
CA VAL A 349 33.41 -5.02 -11.85
C VAL A 349 34.93 -5.02 -11.76
N GLY A 350 35.49 -3.98 -11.16
CA GLY A 350 36.91 -3.76 -11.06
C GLY A 350 37.54 -4.54 -9.90
N ASP A 351 38.80 -4.92 -10.10
CA ASP A 351 39.73 -5.44 -9.10
C ASP A 351 40.63 -4.30 -8.63
N ASP A 352 40.69 -4.02 -7.33
CA ASP A 352 41.70 -3.09 -6.82
C ASP A 352 43.06 -3.79 -6.81
N ASN A 353 44.07 -3.22 -7.46
CA ASN A 353 45.44 -3.75 -7.52
C ASN A 353 45.62 -5.19 -8.06
N ASP A 354 44.58 -5.78 -8.67
CA ASP A 354 44.55 -7.18 -9.17
C ASP A 354 44.88 -8.21 -8.07
N ASP A 355 44.44 -7.94 -6.84
CA ASP A 355 44.74 -8.75 -5.64
C ASP A 355 43.51 -9.39 -4.99
N SER A 356 42.37 -9.38 -5.69
CA SER A 356 41.17 -10.13 -5.31
C SER A 356 41.48 -11.58 -4.96
N SER A 357 40.64 -12.15 -4.11
CA SER A 357 40.68 -13.54 -3.67
C SER A 357 39.36 -14.24 -3.99
N SER A 358 39.46 -15.52 -4.37
CA SER A 358 38.32 -16.42 -4.49
C SER A 358 38.27 -17.35 -3.29
N TYR A 359 37.06 -17.79 -2.94
CA TYR A 359 36.80 -18.62 -1.78
C TYR A 359 35.97 -19.84 -2.17
N THR A 360 36.38 -21.00 -1.66
CA THR A 360 35.61 -22.23 -1.76
C THR A 360 35.33 -22.80 -0.40
N ASN A 361 34.10 -23.23 -0.20
CA ASN A 361 33.62 -23.90 0.99
C ASN A 361 32.66 -24.99 0.51
N SER A 362 32.69 -26.20 1.08
CA SER A 362 31.82 -27.30 0.64
C SER A 362 30.33 -26.95 0.74
N ASN A 363 30.00 -26.03 1.64
CA ASN A 363 28.65 -25.55 1.86
C ASN A 363 28.40 -24.20 1.19
N LEU A 364 29.30 -23.61 0.39
CA LEU A 364 29.00 -22.40 -0.39
C LEU A 364 28.61 -22.79 -1.81
N ASN A 365 27.32 -22.69 -2.14
CA ASN A 365 26.82 -23.04 -3.47
C ASN A 365 25.51 -22.31 -3.81
N SER A 366 24.95 -22.55 -4.99
CA SER A 366 23.76 -21.86 -5.48
C SER A 366 22.49 -22.11 -4.67
N SER A 367 22.44 -23.11 -3.79
CA SER A 367 21.27 -23.37 -2.94
C SER A 367 21.18 -22.39 -1.76
N ASN A 368 22.30 -21.82 -1.31
CA ASN A 368 22.34 -20.91 -0.16
C ASN A 368 22.98 -19.56 -0.43
N ALA A 369 23.57 -19.37 -1.60
CA ALA A 369 24.08 -18.08 -2.03
C ALA A 369 23.72 -17.80 -3.50
N ASP A 370 23.41 -16.55 -3.80
CA ASP A 370 23.42 -16.05 -5.18
C ASP A 370 24.84 -15.61 -5.51
N ILE A 371 25.52 -16.40 -6.36
CA ILE A 371 26.91 -16.15 -6.76
C ILE A 371 26.93 -15.00 -7.77
N LEU A 372 27.52 -13.88 -7.37
CA LEU A 372 27.54 -12.65 -8.16
C LEU A 372 28.72 -12.58 -9.13
N SER A 373 29.86 -13.19 -8.79
CA SER A 373 31.05 -13.20 -9.66
C SER A 373 31.96 -14.37 -9.31
N THR A 374 32.69 -14.86 -10.30
CA THR A 374 33.65 -15.97 -10.17
C THR A 374 34.92 -15.70 -10.97
N LYS A 375 36.04 -16.28 -10.53
CA LYS A 375 37.28 -16.38 -11.30
C LYS A 375 37.69 -17.84 -11.37
N ASN A 376 37.89 -18.36 -12.60
CA ASN A 376 38.19 -19.78 -12.85
C ASN A 376 37.21 -20.75 -12.15
N GLY A 377 35.92 -20.38 -12.09
CA GLY A 377 34.87 -21.17 -11.42
C GLY A 377 34.81 -21.04 -9.90
N LEU A 378 35.72 -20.29 -9.28
CA LEU A 378 35.77 -20.07 -7.83
C LEU A 378 35.05 -18.77 -7.46
N VAL A 379 34.37 -18.73 -6.30
CA VAL A 379 33.50 -17.62 -5.91
C VAL A 379 34.32 -16.41 -5.47
N VAL A 380 34.06 -15.25 -6.06
CA VAL A 380 34.65 -13.96 -5.64
C VAL A 380 33.65 -13.12 -4.87
N GLY A 381 32.39 -13.10 -5.31
CA GLY A 381 31.33 -12.31 -4.67
C GLY A 381 30.02 -13.07 -4.63
N PHE A 382 29.26 -12.90 -3.55
CA PHE A 382 27.97 -13.54 -3.37
C PHE A 382 27.02 -12.73 -2.46
N VAL A 383 25.74 -13.02 -2.55
CA VAL A 383 24.74 -12.66 -1.54
C VAL A 383 24.23 -13.93 -0.89
N HIS A 384 24.20 -13.98 0.44
CA HIS A 384 23.64 -15.13 1.15
C HIS A 384 22.10 -15.11 1.07
N LYS A 385 21.46 -16.26 0.84
CA LYS A 385 20.00 -16.35 0.67
C LYS A 385 19.23 -16.25 1.99
N THR A 386 19.77 -16.83 3.06
CA THR A 386 19.18 -16.77 4.41
C THR A 386 19.57 -15.50 5.16
N TYR A 387 20.85 -15.18 5.26
CA TYR A 387 21.34 -13.99 5.96
C TYR A 387 21.32 -12.76 5.06
N LYS A 388 21.10 -11.59 5.67
CA LYS A 388 21.34 -10.27 5.05
C LYS A 388 22.85 -9.99 4.97
N LEU A 389 23.55 -10.79 4.16
CA LEU A 389 25.00 -10.79 4.00
C LEU A 389 25.38 -10.60 2.53
N PHE A 390 26.15 -9.54 2.28
CA PHE A 390 26.85 -9.31 1.02
C PHE A 390 28.35 -9.54 1.22
N PHE A 391 28.97 -10.31 0.33
CA PHE A 391 30.39 -10.63 0.40
C PHE A 391 31.08 -10.31 -0.92
N TRP A 392 32.29 -9.76 -0.84
CA TRP A 392 33.20 -9.62 -1.95
C TRP A 392 34.66 -9.81 -1.50
N GLY A 393 35.39 -10.65 -2.24
CA GLY A 393 36.77 -11.06 -1.95
C GLY A 393 37.86 -10.04 -2.29
N ASP A 394 37.56 -8.75 -2.19
CA ASP A 394 38.45 -7.63 -2.54
C ASP A 394 38.20 -6.51 -1.53
N GLY A 395 39.24 -6.12 -0.80
CA GLY A 395 39.18 -5.08 0.23
C GLY A 395 39.17 -3.67 -0.33
N GLY A 396 39.71 -3.49 -1.53
CA GLY A 396 39.65 -2.25 -2.31
C GLY A 396 38.37 -2.11 -3.13
N PHE A 397 37.49 -3.10 -3.13
CA PHE A 397 36.24 -3.08 -3.90
C PHE A 397 35.43 -1.77 -3.80
N PRO A 398 35.14 -1.21 -2.60
CA PRO A 398 34.36 0.02 -2.50
C PRO A 398 35.22 1.28 -2.67
N LEU A 399 36.55 1.14 -2.78
CA LEU A 399 37.47 2.27 -2.78
C LEU A 399 37.32 3.10 -4.06
N GLY A 400 37.22 4.41 -3.86
CA GLY A 400 36.98 5.39 -4.91
C GLY A 400 37.27 6.79 -4.43
N ALA A 401 37.55 7.70 -5.36
CA ALA A 401 37.70 9.13 -5.06
C ALA A 401 37.26 9.96 -6.27
N VAL A 402 36.76 11.16 -6.01
CA VAL A 402 36.35 12.12 -7.04
C VAL A 402 37.54 12.40 -7.96
N ASN A 403 37.31 12.38 -9.28
CA ASN A 403 38.32 12.61 -10.32
C ASN A 403 39.53 11.65 -10.30
N ASN A 404 39.44 10.50 -9.63
CA ASN A 404 40.50 9.50 -9.69
C ASN A 404 40.60 8.88 -11.09
N THR A 405 41.81 8.89 -11.65
CA THR A 405 42.12 8.41 -13.02
C THR A 405 42.86 7.07 -13.05
N SER A 406 43.04 6.40 -11.90
CA SER A 406 43.74 5.12 -11.86
C SER A 406 43.01 4.06 -12.67
N THR A 407 43.76 3.33 -13.49
CA THR A 407 43.24 2.27 -14.36
C THR A 407 43.31 0.89 -13.71
N GLY A 408 43.98 0.75 -12.56
CA GLY A 408 44.16 -0.51 -11.85
C GLY A 408 43.91 -0.45 -10.35
N SER A 409 43.47 0.70 -9.83
CA SER A 409 43.08 0.88 -8.43
C SER A 409 41.94 1.88 -8.26
N TYR A 410 41.32 1.92 -7.08
CA TYR A 410 40.13 2.73 -6.79
C TYR A 410 38.96 2.41 -7.75
N PRO A 411 38.50 1.15 -7.85
CA PRO A 411 37.54 0.76 -8.88
C PRO A 411 36.15 1.42 -8.73
N ALA A 412 35.83 2.00 -7.57
CA ALA A 412 34.56 2.68 -7.34
C ALA A 412 34.57 4.13 -7.88
N GLY A 413 33.70 4.43 -8.84
CA GLY A 413 33.49 5.80 -9.33
C GLY A 413 32.52 6.58 -8.44
N VAL A 414 32.85 7.82 -8.10
CA VAL A 414 32.02 8.70 -7.27
C VAL A 414 32.06 10.15 -7.77
N ASP A 415 30.90 10.82 -7.83
CA ASP A 415 30.81 12.24 -8.19
C ASP A 415 31.10 13.17 -7.00
N ALA A 416 31.17 14.48 -7.25
CA ALA A 416 31.43 15.48 -6.21
C ALA A 416 30.34 15.55 -5.12
N ALA A 417 29.15 15.02 -5.37
CA ALA A 417 28.05 14.93 -4.41
C ALA A 417 28.01 13.58 -3.68
N GLY A 418 29.00 12.69 -3.92
CA GLY A 418 29.05 11.35 -3.33
C GLY A 418 28.15 10.33 -4.04
N ARG A 419 27.57 10.64 -5.21
CA ARG A 419 26.74 9.67 -5.93
C ARG A 419 27.59 8.59 -6.58
N PRO A 420 27.18 7.31 -6.51
CA PRO A 420 27.85 6.24 -7.21
C PRO A 420 27.70 6.43 -8.73
N ILE A 421 28.82 6.41 -9.44
CA ILE A 421 28.87 6.45 -10.91
C ILE A 421 29.77 5.34 -11.45
N PRO A 422 29.57 4.85 -12.68
CA PRO A 422 30.50 3.90 -13.28
C PRO A 422 31.90 4.52 -13.40
N LYS A 423 32.95 3.72 -13.16
CA LYS A 423 34.33 4.15 -13.42
C LYS A 423 34.72 3.72 -14.84
N THR A 424 35.05 4.70 -15.68
CA THR A 424 35.51 4.48 -17.05
C THR A 424 37.03 4.34 -17.10
N ASN A 425 37.56 3.78 -18.19
CA ASN A 425 38.99 3.60 -18.43
C ASN A 425 39.72 2.72 -17.40
N PHE A 426 39.03 1.73 -16.86
CA PHE A 426 39.61 0.75 -15.94
C PHE A 426 40.12 -0.49 -16.70
N GLY A 427 41.00 -1.26 -16.08
CA GLY A 427 41.54 -2.49 -16.67
C GLY A 427 42.92 -2.32 -17.30
N SER A 428 43.53 -3.47 -17.61
CA SER A 428 44.78 -3.58 -18.35
C SER A 428 44.65 -4.60 -19.48
N GLY A 429 45.65 -4.71 -20.35
CA GLY A 429 45.68 -5.73 -21.41
C GLY A 429 44.37 -5.78 -22.23
N PRO A 430 43.77 -6.97 -22.41
CA PRO A 430 42.49 -7.12 -23.12
C PRO A 430 41.29 -6.40 -22.48
N GLY A 431 41.40 -6.07 -21.18
CA GLY A 431 40.37 -5.36 -20.42
C GLY A 431 40.58 -3.85 -20.35
N ALA A 432 41.64 -3.31 -20.95
CA ALA A 432 41.95 -1.88 -20.90
C ALA A 432 40.82 -1.04 -21.50
N GLY A 433 40.49 0.09 -20.85
CA GLY A 433 39.41 0.98 -21.30
C GLY A 433 38.01 0.56 -20.84
N SER A 434 37.89 -0.48 -20.01
CA SER A 434 36.61 -0.98 -19.52
C SER A 434 35.88 0.03 -18.62
N THR A 435 34.57 -0.14 -18.53
CA THR A 435 33.73 0.54 -17.55
C THR A 435 33.31 -0.43 -16.46
N VAL A 436 33.60 -0.11 -15.19
CA VAL A 436 33.30 -0.95 -14.03
C VAL A 436 32.31 -0.27 -13.08
N TYR A 437 31.56 -1.08 -12.32
CA TYR A 437 30.34 -0.65 -11.62
C TYR A 437 30.38 -0.86 -10.10
N ASN A 438 31.57 -0.90 -9.49
CA ASN A 438 31.75 -1.21 -8.06
C ASN A 438 30.93 -0.32 -7.12
N SER A 439 30.94 1.00 -7.35
CA SER A 439 30.22 1.98 -6.51
C SER A 439 28.69 1.79 -6.57
N ILE A 440 28.15 1.48 -7.75
CA ILE A 440 26.72 1.23 -7.93
C ILE A 440 26.32 -0.07 -7.24
N LEU A 441 27.13 -1.12 -7.40
CA LEU A 441 26.92 -2.39 -6.72
C LEU A 441 27.01 -2.25 -5.20
N TYR A 442 28.00 -1.50 -4.70
CA TYR A 442 28.13 -1.14 -3.29
C TYR A 442 26.88 -0.41 -2.75
N ALA A 443 26.45 0.66 -3.44
CA ALA A 443 25.30 1.45 -3.03
C ALA A 443 23.97 0.67 -3.09
N ASN A 444 23.79 -0.20 -4.10
CA ASN A 444 22.65 -1.10 -4.16
C ASN A 444 22.67 -2.14 -3.03
N ALA A 445 23.84 -2.66 -2.67
CA ALA A 445 23.98 -3.57 -1.53
C ALA A 445 23.59 -2.87 -0.22
N VAL A 446 24.03 -1.63 0.01
CA VAL A 446 23.59 -0.82 1.15
C VAL A 446 22.07 -0.62 1.11
N ALA A 447 21.49 -0.22 -0.02
CA ALA A 447 20.05 -0.01 -0.17
C ALA A 447 19.23 -1.27 0.14
N TRP A 448 19.68 -2.44 -0.31
CA TRP A 448 19.05 -3.72 -0.02
C TRP A 448 19.14 -4.09 1.47
N LEU A 449 20.26 -3.74 2.13
CA LEU A 449 20.44 -3.94 3.56
C LEU A 449 19.68 -2.91 4.42
N MET A 450 19.15 -1.82 3.86
CA MET A 450 18.31 -0.86 4.61
C MET A 450 16.82 -1.23 4.67
N GLN A 451 16.37 -2.15 3.81
CA GLN A 451 14.97 -2.57 3.66
C GLN A 451 14.53 -3.57 4.72
#